data_AF-A0A0J5QDG4-F1
#
_entry.id   AF-A0A0J5QDG4-F1
#
_cell.length_a   1.000
_cell.length_b   1.000
_cell.length_c   1.000
_cell.angle_alpha   90.00
_cell.angle_beta   90.00
_cell.angle_gamma   90.00
#
_symmetry.space_group_name_H-M   'P 1'
#
loop_
_entity.id
_entity.type
_entity.pdbx_description
1 polymer ?
#
loop_
_entity_poly.entity_id
_entity_poly.type
_entity_poly.pdbx_seq_one_letter_code
_entity_poly.pdbx_strand_id
1 'polypeptide(L)'
;MDLFVETLNVPARRVHFHAFMQEVHAQMHQERQKGTEDVIKPVAKRVAESVRLLAFDEMQITDITDAMIVGRLFEQLFSVGCVVVTTSNRVPDELYKNGLNRQLFLPFIELVKERLEVRELASPKDHRQDRLAGAQVYFTPANAEARAEIGRVWQALSDGHAEPLVLHVQGREVELPQFSNGVARAQFFDLCGRALGPADYLKLAETVRVLIIENVPQLGRQNFNEAKRFVTLIDALYEARVRLIVSAAADPEMLYVEGVGAFEFDRTASRLREMQSDGWGR
;
A
#
# COMPACT_ATOMS: atom_id res chain seq x y z
N MET A 1 -9.17 7.77 11.16
CA MET A 1 -9.89 8.76 10.33
C MET A 1 -11.39 8.52 10.38
N ASP A 2 -11.81 7.28 10.52
CA ASP A 2 -13.18 6.76 10.50
C ASP A 2 -14.06 7.48 11.52
N LEU A 3 -13.69 7.39 12.80
CA LEU A 3 -14.35 8.11 13.89
C LEU A 3 -14.42 9.62 13.65
N PHE A 4 -13.40 10.21 13.02
CA PHE A 4 -13.41 11.63 12.70
C PHE A 4 -14.48 11.93 11.65
N VAL A 5 -14.53 11.18 10.53
CA VAL A 5 -15.49 11.43 9.45
C VAL A 5 -16.93 11.10 9.85
N GLU A 6 -17.15 10.01 10.59
CA GLU A 6 -18.48 9.59 11.05
C GLU A 6 -19.13 10.58 12.02
N THR A 7 -18.34 11.41 12.70
CA THR A 7 -18.84 12.40 13.66
C THR A 7 -19.09 13.77 13.04
N LEU A 8 -18.83 13.95 11.74
CA LEU A 8 -19.04 15.22 11.05
C LEU A 8 -20.50 15.42 10.63
N ASN A 9 -21.02 16.63 10.89
CA ASN A 9 -22.34 17.08 10.43
C ASN A 9 -22.28 17.82 9.07
N VAL A 10 -21.20 17.63 8.30
CA VAL A 10 -20.99 18.27 7.00
C VAL A 10 -20.71 17.21 5.94
N PRO A 11 -21.01 17.46 4.65
CA PRO A 11 -20.64 16.56 3.57
C PRO A 11 -19.13 16.33 3.55
N ALA A 12 -18.71 15.15 3.98
CA ALA A 12 -17.32 14.75 4.08
C ALA A 12 -17.10 13.48 3.28
N ARG A 13 -15.96 13.41 2.58
CA ARG A 13 -15.55 12.20 1.86
C ARG A 13 -14.20 11.75 2.39
N ARG A 14 -14.19 10.54 2.90
CA ARG A 14 -12.97 9.80 3.19
C ARG A 14 -12.53 9.05 1.95
N VAL A 15 -11.24 9.11 1.62
CA VAL A 15 -10.67 8.37 0.49
C VAL A 15 -9.16 8.20 0.68
N HIS A 16 -8.62 7.05 0.28
CA HIS A 16 -7.17 6.88 0.21
C HIS A 16 -6.58 7.83 -0.83
N PHE A 17 -5.45 8.48 -0.51
CA PHE A 17 -4.87 9.50 -1.38
C PHE A 17 -4.59 8.99 -2.79
N HIS A 18 -4.04 7.79 -2.94
CA HIS A 18 -3.76 7.18 -4.24
C HIS A 18 -5.02 6.90 -5.07
N ALA A 19 -6.08 6.35 -4.45
CA ALA A 19 -7.36 6.10 -5.13
C ALA A 19 -7.99 7.41 -5.62
N PHE A 20 -7.90 8.47 -4.82
CA PHE A 20 -8.35 9.79 -5.22
C PHE A 20 -7.56 10.33 -6.42
N MET A 21 -6.23 10.17 -6.45
CA MET A 21 -5.42 10.58 -7.57
C MET A 21 -5.79 9.83 -8.86
N GLN A 22 -6.09 8.53 -8.78
CA GLN A 22 -6.58 7.74 -9.93
C GLN A 22 -7.90 8.30 -10.49
N GLU A 23 -8.85 8.64 -9.62
CA GLU A 23 -10.10 9.29 -10.04
C GLU A 23 -9.85 10.64 -10.71
N VAL A 24 -8.95 11.45 -10.14
CA VAL A 24 -8.57 12.76 -10.70
C VAL A 24 -7.97 12.59 -12.09
N HIS A 25 -7.04 11.64 -12.29
CA HIS A 25 -6.45 11.36 -13.59
C HIS A 25 -7.49 10.91 -14.61
N ALA A 26 -8.41 10.02 -14.21
CA ALA A 26 -9.49 9.56 -15.09
C ALA A 26 -10.39 10.74 -15.52
N GLN A 27 -10.75 11.62 -14.59
CA GLN A 27 -11.55 12.81 -14.89
C GLN A 27 -10.77 13.82 -15.75
N MET A 28 -9.48 14.02 -15.50
CA MET A 28 -8.63 14.88 -16.33
C MET A 28 -8.54 14.34 -17.76
N HIS A 29 -8.41 13.04 -17.95
CA HIS A 29 -8.39 12.41 -19.27
C HIS A 29 -9.70 12.67 -20.04
N GLN A 30 -10.85 12.56 -19.38
CA GLN A 30 -12.15 12.90 -19.97
C GLN A 30 -12.24 14.38 -20.36
N GLU A 31 -11.72 15.29 -19.54
CA GLU A 31 -11.70 16.73 -19.87
C GLU A 31 -10.74 17.06 -21.02
N ARG A 32 -9.61 16.36 -21.14
CA ARG A 32 -8.70 16.50 -22.29
C ARG A 32 -9.38 16.13 -23.60
N GLN A 33 -10.20 15.08 -23.60
CA GLN A 33 -10.95 14.65 -24.79
C GLN A 33 -11.98 15.70 -25.27
N LYS A 34 -12.43 16.58 -24.37
CA LYS A 34 -13.35 17.69 -24.70
C LYS A 34 -12.62 18.93 -25.23
N GLY A 35 -11.28 18.92 -25.28
CA GLY A 35 -10.48 20.07 -25.69
C GLY A 35 -10.32 21.14 -24.61
N THR A 36 -10.58 20.81 -23.33
CA THR A 36 -10.43 21.76 -22.22
C THR A 36 -8.95 22.06 -21.97
N GLU A 37 -8.55 23.35 -22.02
CA GLU A 37 -7.14 23.76 -21.78
C GLU A 37 -6.70 23.52 -20.33
N ASP A 38 -7.48 24.01 -19.34
CA ASP A 38 -7.21 23.75 -17.93
C ASP A 38 -8.13 22.65 -17.39
N VAL A 39 -7.66 21.40 -17.49
CA VAL A 39 -8.41 20.24 -17.04
C VAL A 39 -8.49 20.07 -15.52
N ILE A 40 -7.62 20.74 -14.76
CA ILE A 40 -7.58 20.58 -13.28
C ILE A 40 -8.74 21.36 -12.65
N LYS A 41 -8.98 22.58 -13.12
CA LYS A 41 -10.05 23.46 -12.60
C LYS A 41 -11.45 22.82 -12.60
N PRO A 42 -11.97 22.24 -13.71
CA PRO A 42 -13.29 21.59 -13.71
C PRO A 42 -13.33 20.31 -12.88
N VAL A 43 -12.19 19.62 -12.71
CA VAL A 43 -12.10 18.44 -11.83
C VAL A 43 -12.20 18.87 -10.37
N ALA A 44 -11.39 19.84 -9.94
CA ALA A 44 -11.43 20.39 -8.59
C ALA A 44 -12.80 20.95 -8.22
N LYS A 45 -13.46 21.65 -9.17
CA LYS A 45 -14.83 22.17 -8.98
C LYS A 45 -15.84 21.05 -8.74
N ARG A 46 -15.81 19.98 -9.55
CA ARG A 46 -16.70 18.82 -9.37
C ARG A 46 -16.49 18.13 -8.02
N VAL A 47 -15.23 17.99 -7.60
CA VAL A 47 -14.92 17.44 -6.28
C VAL A 47 -15.53 18.33 -5.19
N ALA A 48 -15.28 19.64 -5.23
CA ALA A 48 -15.79 20.58 -4.23
C ALA A 48 -17.31 20.77 -4.22
N GLU A 49 -18.00 20.51 -5.33
CA GLU A 49 -19.47 20.48 -5.37
C GLU A 49 -20.05 19.30 -4.60
N SER A 50 -19.30 18.19 -4.50
CA SER A 50 -19.75 16.97 -3.82
C SER A 50 -19.43 16.95 -2.32
N VAL A 51 -18.47 17.75 -1.86
CA VAL A 51 -17.97 17.69 -0.47
C VAL A 51 -17.57 19.06 0.07
N ARG A 52 -17.74 19.24 1.39
CA ARG A 52 -17.18 20.37 2.14
C ARG A 52 -15.83 20.01 2.76
N LEU A 53 -15.59 18.73 3.03
CA LEU A 53 -14.36 18.22 3.60
C LEU A 53 -13.86 16.98 2.85
N LEU A 54 -12.57 16.96 2.52
CA LEU A 54 -11.86 15.78 2.06
C LEU A 54 -10.97 15.26 3.20
N ALA A 55 -11.20 14.02 3.58
CA ALA A 55 -10.38 13.28 4.54
C ALA A 55 -9.50 12.29 3.77
N PHE A 56 -8.23 12.64 3.57
CA PHE A 56 -7.26 11.77 2.90
C PHE A 56 -6.58 10.84 3.90
N ASP A 57 -6.65 9.54 3.61
CA ASP A 57 -5.84 8.56 4.31
C ASP A 57 -4.52 8.32 3.61
N GLU A 58 -3.45 8.27 4.41
CA GLU A 58 -2.09 7.89 4.00
C GLU A 58 -1.59 8.65 2.78
N MET A 59 -1.58 9.98 2.86
CA MET A 59 -0.99 10.83 1.85
C MET A 59 0.48 10.50 1.67
N GLN A 60 0.76 9.84 0.55
CA GLN A 60 2.08 9.48 0.08
C GLN A 60 2.15 9.72 -1.41
N ILE A 61 3.23 10.36 -1.84
CA ILE A 61 3.47 10.68 -3.24
C ILE A 61 4.78 10.02 -3.63
N THR A 62 4.71 9.15 -4.63
CA THR A 62 5.86 8.40 -5.14
C THR A 62 6.04 8.54 -6.65
N ASP A 63 5.00 8.92 -7.37
CA ASP A 63 5.05 9.07 -8.83
C ASP A 63 5.18 10.54 -9.24
N ILE A 64 5.94 10.79 -10.30
CA ILE A 64 6.14 12.16 -10.81
C ILE A 64 4.84 12.75 -11.37
N THR A 65 3.97 11.94 -11.96
CA THR A 65 2.72 12.41 -12.56
C THR A 65 1.81 13.01 -11.50
N ASP A 66 1.68 12.33 -10.35
CA ASP A 66 0.94 12.84 -9.20
C ASP A 66 1.59 14.09 -8.63
N ALA A 67 2.91 14.07 -8.47
CA ALA A 67 3.68 15.20 -7.97
C ALA A 67 3.48 16.47 -8.81
N MET A 68 3.33 16.33 -10.14
CA MET A 68 3.14 17.47 -11.04
C MET A 68 1.73 18.08 -10.97
N ILE A 69 0.72 17.31 -10.58
CA ILE A 69 -0.68 17.78 -10.61
C ILE A 69 -1.22 18.15 -9.23
N VAL A 70 -0.71 17.53 -8.16
CA VAL A 70 -1.27 17.66 -6.81
C VAL A 70 -1.25 19.09 -6.30
N GLY A 71 -0.19 19.86 -6.60
CA GLY A 71 -0.05 21.24 -6.15
C GLY A 71 -1.20 22.10 -6.69
N ARG A 72 -1.36 22.09 -8.01
CA ARG A 72 -2.45 22.80 -8.70
C ARG A 72 -3.83 22.32 -8.23
N LEU A 73 -3.99 21.01 -8.00
CA LEU A 73 -5.26 20.47 -7.52
C LEU A 73 -5.61 21.01 -6.13
N PHE A 74 -4.67 21.00 -5.18
CA PHE A 74 -4.88 21.48 -3.82
C PHE A 74 -5.12 23.00 -3.79
N GLU A 75 -4.38 23.77 -4.58
CA GLU A 75 -4.64 25.21 -4.76
C GLU A 75 -6.10 25.46 -5.18
N GLN A 76 -6.58 24.72 -6.18
CA GLN A 76 -7.97 24.86 -6.63
C GLN A 76 -8.96 24.43 -5.55
N LEU A 77 -8.74 23.30 -4.88
CA LEU A 77 -9.60 22.84 -3.77
C LEU A 77 -9.69 23.88 -2.64
N PHE A 78 -8.56 24.47 -2.25
CA PHE A 78 -8.53 25.52 -1.24
C PHE A 78 -9.19 26.81 -1.71
N SER A 79 -9.04 27.17 -2.98
CA SER A 79 -9.65 28.38 -3.55
C SER A 79 -11.18 28.36 -3.53
N VAL A 80 -11.78 27.17 -3.58
CA VAL A 80 -13.24 26.96 -3.53
C VAL A 80 -13.74 26.64 -2.11
N GLY A 81 -12.89 26.75 -1.10
CA GLY A 81 -13.25 26.58 0.31
C GLY A 81 -13.38 25.13 0.78
N CYS A 82 -12.82 24.16 0.05
CA CYS A 82 -12.75 22.77 0.50
C CYS A 82 -11.77 22.65 1.67
N VAL A 83 -12.21 22.03 2.77
CA VAL A 83 -11.35 21.71 3.91
C VAL A 83 -10.66 20.37 3.65
N VAL A 84 -9.35 20.30 3.87
CA VAL A 84 -8.60 19.05 3.76
C VAL A 84 -8.08 18.63 5.13
N VAL A 85 -8.38 17.40 5.51
CA VAL A 85 -7.76 16.70 6.64
C VAL A 85 -7.03 15.50 6.07
N THR A 86 -5.76 15.31 6.44
CA THR A 86 -4.94 14.24 5.86
C THR A 86 -4.09 13.56 6.91
N THR A 87 -3.85 12.26 6.74
CA THR A 87 -2.85 11.52 7.51
C THR A 87 -1.65 11.20 6.62
N SER A 88 -0.44 11.20 7.19
CA SER A 88 0.76 10.76 6.48
C SER A 88 1.75 10.15 7.45
N ASN A 89 2.51 9.16 6.97
CA ASN A 89 3.65 8.59 7.68
C ASN A 89 4.94 9.41 7.49
N ARG A 90 4.87 10.53 6.74
CA ARG A 90 5.98 11.43 6.47
C ARG A 90 5.60 12.84 6.87
N VAL A 91 6.52 13.55 7.49
CA VAL A 91 6.37 15.00 7.67
C VAL A 91 6.35 15.69 6.30
N PRO A 92 5.74 16.88 6.15
CA PRO A 92 5.60 17.54 4.85
C PRO A 92 6.91 17.65 4.06
N ASP A 93 8.03 17.97 4.74
CA ASP A 93 9.35 18.05 4.13
C ASP A 93 9.85 16.74 3.51
N GLU A 94 9.34 15.60 3.96
CA GLU A 94 9.72 14.28 3.45
C GLU A 94 8.74 13.72 2.40
N LEU A 95 7.64 14.42 2.12
CA LEU A 95 6.75 14.04 1.02
C LEU A 95 7.53 14.08 -0.30
N TYR A 96 7.49 12.98 -1.06
CA TYR A 96 8.20 12.81 -2.34
C TYR A 96 9.73 13.02 -2.23
N LYS A 97 10.32 12.69 -1.07
CA LYS A 97 11.79 12.75 -0.85
C LYS A 97 12.49 11.85 -1.87
N ASN A 98 13.54 12.35 -2.50
CA ASN A 98 14.28 11.70 -3.60
C ASN A 98 13.47 11.43 -4.89
N GLY A 99 12.25 11.96 -5.00
CA GLY A 99 11.45 11.85 -6.21
C GLY A 99 12.09 12.57 -7.41
N LEU A 100 11.80 12.09 -8.63
CA LEU A 100 12.30 12.69 -9.85
C LEU A 100 11.76 14.12 -10.01
N ASN A 101 12.64 15.06 -10.35
CA ASN A 101 12.32 16.49 -10.42
C ASN A 101 11.67 17.07 -9.16
N ARG A 102 12.09 16.62 -7.97
CA ARG A 102 11.59 17.08 -6.67
C ARG A 102 11.48 18.60 -6.53
N GLN A 103 12.35 19.37 -7.18
CA GLN A 103 12.29 20.84 -7.19
C GLN A 103 10.93 21.39 -7.65
N LEU A 104 10.23 20.70 -8.56
CA LEU A 104 8.89 21.07 -9.03
C LEU A 104 7.80 20.80 -7.99
N PHE A 105 8.08 19.93 -7.01
CA PHE A 105 7.17 19.56 -5.93
C PHE A 105 7.33 20.42 -4.67
N LEU A 106 8.47 21.10 -4.51
CA LEU A 106 8.71 21.99 -3.36
C LEU A 106 7.61 23.06 -3.15
N PRO A 107 7.04 23.70 -4.20
CA PRO A 107 5.95 24.65 -4.01
C PRO A 107 4.72 24.03 -3.32
N PHE A 108 4.44 22.75 -3.59
CA PHE A 108 3.35 22.05 -2.93
C PHE A 108 3.65 21.75 -1.45
N ILE A 109 4.90 21.44 -1.11
CA ILE A 109 5.32 21.30 0.30
C ILE A 109 5.07 22.60 1.05
N GLU A 110 5.43 23.74 0.46
CA GLU A 110 5.20 25.05 1.07
C GLU A 110 3.70 25.37 1.18
N LEU A 111 2.91 25.07 0.16
CA LEU A 111 1.45 25.18 0.22
C LEU A 111 0.87 24.35 1.38
N VAL A 112 1.36 23.12 1.57
CA VAL A 112 0.91 22.24 2.66
C VAL A 112 1.24 22.87 4.02
N LYS A 113 2.46 23.37 4.21
CA LYS A 113 2.87 24.02 5.46
C LYS A 113 2.13 25.33 5.74
N GLU A 114 1.78 26.07 4.69
CA GLU A 114 1.05 27.34 4.82
C GLU A 114 -0.44 27.11 5.12
N ARG A 115 -1.06 26.12 4.46
CA ARG A 115 -2.52 25.93 4.46
C ARG A 115 -3.00 24.86 5.43
N LEU A 116 -2.13 23.94 5.87
CA LEU A 116 -2.48 22.88 6.82
C LEU A 116 -1.72 23.04 8.13
N GLU A 117 -2.40 22.66 9.21
CA GLU A 117 -1.79 22.56 10.53
C GLU A 117 -1.23 21.16 10.75
N VAL A 118 0.10 21.05 10.86
CA VAL A 118 0.77 19.77 11.06
C VAL A 118 0.69 19.37 12.53
N ARG A 119 0.03 18.24 12.80
CA ARG A 119 -0.04 17.62 14.12
C ARG A 119 0.62 16.26 14.08
N GLU A 120 1.70 16.13 14.85
CA GLU A 120 2.36 14.83 15.05
C GLU A 120 1.51 13.96 15.98
N LEU A 121 1.08 12.80 15.48
CA LEU A 121 0.44 11.78 16.29
C LEU A 121 1.52 10.87 16.89
N ALA A 122 2.24 11.41 17.87
CA ALA A 122 3.22 10.64 18.63
C ALA A 122 2.48 9.71 19.62
N SER A 123 2.40 8.43 19.29
CA SER A 123 1.96 7.42 20.25
C SER A 123 3.19 6.81 20.93
N PRO A 124 3.36 6.93 22.27
CA PRO A 124 4.47 6.28 22.98
C PRO A 124 4.38 4.75 22.94
N LYS A 125 3.21 4.21 22.55
CA LYS A 125 3.00 2.80 22.22
C LYS A 125 2.42 2.71 20.83
N ASP A 126 3.13 2.11 19.89
CA ASP A 126 2.49 1.70 18.65
C ASP A 126 1.50 0.57 18.97
N HIS A 127 0.24 0.92 19.18
CA HIS A 127 -0.84 -0.03 19.46
C HIS A 127 -1.00 -1.09 18.35
N ARG A 128 -0.37 -0.91 17.18
CA ARG A 128 -0.33 -1.89 16.09
C ARG A 128 0.82 -2.89 16.25
N GLN A 129 1.96 -2.50 16.83
CA GLN A 129 3.06 -3.41 17.15
C GLN A 129 2.70 -4.35 18.30
N ASP A 130 2.01 -3.86 19.34
CA ASP A 130 1.56 -4.71 20.45
C ASP A 130 0.55 -5.79 20.00
N ARG A 131 -0.22 -5.56 18.92
CA ARG A 131 -1.17 -6.55 18.37
C ARG A 131 -0.46 -7.71 17.65
N LEU A 132 0.75 -7.51 17.14
CA LEU A 132 1.52 -8.51 16.40
C LEU A 132 2.72 -9.08 17.18
N ALA A 133 3.10 -8.45 18.29
CA ALA A 133 4.14 -8.95 19.18
C ALA A 133 3.71 -10.31 19.76
N GLY A 134 4.45 -11.38 19.44
CA GLY A 134 4.11 -12.75 19.81
C GLY A 134 2.99 -13.40 18.98
N ALA A 135 2.45 -12.72 17.96
CA ALA A 135 1.48 -13.33 17.05
C ALA A 135 2.20 -14.28 16.08
N GLN A 136 1.66 -15.50 15.92
CA GLN A 136 2.13 -16.44 14.91
C GLN A 136 1.97 -15.81 13.53
N VAL A 137 3.07 -15.72 12.78
CA VAL A 137 3.08 -15.13 11.41
C VAL A 137 3.26 -16.17 10.32
N TYR A 138 3.53 -17.43 10.66
CA TYR A 138 3.64 -18.52 9.71
C TYR A 138 2.72 -19.67 10.12
N PHE A 139 1.81 -20.03 9.22
CA PHE A 139 0.77 -21.03 9.46
C PHE A 139 0.97 -22.21 8.51
N THR A 140 1.17 -23.39 9.07
CA THR A 140 1.22 -24.63 8.30
C THR A 140 0.57 -25.78 9.09
N PRO A 141 -0.21 -26.68 8.44
CA PRO A 141 -0.63 -26.60 7.03
C PRO A 141 -1.65 -25.48 6.79
N ALA A 142 -1.80 -25.04 5.53
CA ALA A 142 -2.78 -24.04 5.09
C ALA A 142 -4.23 -24.58 5.13
N ASN A 143 -4.73 -24.83 6.34
CA ASN A 143 -6.03 -25.43 6.61
C ASN A 143 -7.08 -24.37 7.04
N ALA A 144 -8.27 -24.84 7.44
CA ALA A 144 -9.36 -23.96 7.88
C ALA A 144 -9.04 -23.18 9.17
N GLU A 145 -8.24 -23.75 10.07
CA GLU A 145 -7.81 -23.10 11.31
C GLU A 145 -6.84 -21.95 11.02
N ALA A 146 -5.83 -22.19 10.19
CA ALA A 146 -4.91 -21.16 9.70
C ALA A 146 -5.67 -20.00 9.03
N ARG A 147 -6.68 -20.31 8.20
CA ARG A 147 -7.53 -19.30 7.55
C ARG A 147 -8.33 -18.48 8.56
N ALA A 148 -8.85 -19.11 9.61
CA ALA A 148 -9.60 -18.42 10.66
C ALA A 148 -8.70 -17.49 11.50
N GLU A 149 -7.48 -17.93 11.83
CA GLU A 149 -6.48 -17.12 12.53
C GLU A 149 -6.02 -15.93 11.67
N ILE A 150 -5.66 -16.17 10.41
CA ILE A 150 -5.31 -15.09 9.46
C ILE A 150 -6.48 -14.11 9.30
N GLY A 151 -7.72 -14.63 9.25
CA GLY A 151 -8.92 -13.79 9.23
C GLY A 151 -9.03 -12.86 10.43
N ARG A 152 -8.73 -13.36 11.64
CA ARG A 152 -8.68 -12.53 12.86
C ARG A 152 -7.56 -11.50 12.82
N VAL A 153 -6.37 -11.89 12.37
CA VAL A 153 -5.23 -10.95 12.23
C VAL A 153 -5.55 -9.86 11.22
N TRP A 154 -6.14 -10.21 10.08
CA TRP A 154 -6.61 -9.25 9.09
C TRP A 154 -7.60 -8.25 9.71
N GLN A 155 -8.67 -8.73 10.35
CA GLN A 155 -9.66 -7.87 11.01
C GLN A 155 -9.02 -6.92 12.03
N ALA A 156 -8.07 -7.42 12.83
CA ALA A 156 -7.36 -6.61 13.81
C ALA A 156 -6.37 -5.60 13.18
N LEU A 157 -5.93 -5.80 11.95
CA LEU A 157 -4.96 -4.92 11.28
C LEU A 157 -5.61 -3.92 10.32
N SER A 158 -6.74 -4.29 9.71
CA SER A 158 -7.46 -3.49 8.72
C SER A 158 -8.74 -2.85 9.25
N ASP A 159 -9.10 -3.10 10.52
CA ASP A 159 -10.38 -2.74 11.12
C ASP A 159 -11.59 -3.18 10.25
N GLY A 160 -11.43 -4.32 9.57
CA GLY A 160 -12.46 -4.91 8.70
C GLY A 160 -12.61 -4.28 7.31
N HIS A 161 -11.87 -3.22 7.00
CA HIS A 161 -11.88 -2.59 5.69
C HIS A 161 -11.05 -3.39 4.68
N ALA A 162 -11.55 -3.50 3.45
CA ALA A 162 -10.86 -4.18 2.36
C ALA A 162 -11.23 -3.53 1.03
N GLU A 163 -10.29 -2.82 0.41
CA GLU A 163 -10.45 -2.27 -0.93
C GLU A 163 -9.31 -2.74 -1.83
N PRO A 164 -9.55 -2.99 -3.13
CA PRO A 164 -8.47 -3.27 -4.06
C PRO A 164 -7.55 -2.06 -4.23
N LEU A 165 -6.24 -2.29 -4.25
CA LEU A 165 -5.25 -1.26 -4.59
C LEU A 165 -4.51 -1.65 -5.87
N VAL A 166 -4.50 -0.76 -6.87
CA VAL A 166 -3.76 -0.95 -8.13
C VAL A 166 -2.50 -0.09 -8.15
N LEU A 167 -1.34 -0.73 -8.04
CA LEU A 167 -0.03 -0.12 -8.16
C LEU A 167 0.37 -0.04 -9.63
N HIS A 168 0.88 1.13 -10.03
CA HIS A 168 1.35 1.36 -11.39
C HIS A 168 2.88 1.30 -11.41
N VAL A 169 3.45 0.37 -12.17
CA VAL A 169 4.88 0.10 -12.24
C VAL A 169 5.31 0.03 -13.69
N GLN A 170 6.03 1.05 -14.17
CA GLN A 170 6.59 1.08 -15.53
C GLN A 170 5.57 0.71 -16.64
N GLY A 171 4.33 1.19 -16.51
CA GLY A 171 3.24 0.91 -17.45
C GLY A 171 2.51 -0.42 -17.24
N ARG A 172 2.78 -1.15 -16.14
CA ARG A 172 2.04 -2.34 -15.70
C ARG A 172 1.20 -2.01 -14.47
N GLU A 173 0.12 -2.77 -14.31
CA GLU A 173 -0.76 -2.71 -13.15
C GLU A 173 -0.56 -3.96 -12.27
N VAL A 174 -0.24 -3.73 -11.01
CA VAL A 174 -0.14 -4.74 -9.96
C VAL A 174 -1.30 -4.53 -9.00
N GLU A 175 -2.19 -5.50 -8.94
CA GLU A 175 -3.39 -5.42 -8.10
C GLU A 175 -3.15 -6.15 -6.77
N LEU A 176 -3.47 -5.47 -5.67
CA LEU A 176 -3.62 -6.05 -4.35
C LEU A 176 -5.12 -6.18 -4.07
N PRO A 177 -5.70 -7.40 -4.09
CA PRO A 177 -7.16 -7.58 -4.03
C PRO A 177 -7.79 -7.02 -2.75
N GLN A 178 -7.05 -7.06 -1.64
CA GLN A 178 -7.48 -6.53 -0.36
C GLN A 178 -6.35 -5.69 0.22
N PHE A 179 -6.62 -4.41 0.40
CA PHE A 179 -5.71 -3.44 0.98
C PHE A 179 -6.44 -2.55 1.97
N SER A 180 -5.77 -2.21 3.07
CA SER A 180 -6.23 -1.22 4.04
C SER A 180 -5.05 -0.72 4.87
N ASN A 181 -4.84 0.60 4.92
CA ASN A 181 -3.86 1.25 5.79
C ASN A 181 -2.46 0.59 5.82
N GLY A 182 -1.88 0.38 4.63
CA GLY A 182 -0.58 -0.28 4.42
C GLY A 182 -0.56 -1.79 4.69
N VAL A 183 -1.69 -2.42 4.95
CA VAL A 183 -1.83 -3.88 5.13
C VAL A 183 -2.46 -4.45 3.88
N ALA A 184 -1.75 -5.34 3.21
CA ALA A 184 -2.24 -6.03 2.02
C ALA A 184 -2.52 -7.50 2.33
N ARG A 185 -3.56 -8.06 1.71
CA ARG A 185 -3.91 -9.47 1.77
C ARG A 185 -4.19 -9.99 0.37
N ALA A 186 -3.52 -11.09 0.02
CA ALA A 186 -3.58 -11.70 -1.31
C ALA A 186 -3.40 -13.22 -1.23
N GLN A 187 -3.90 -13.95 -2.24
CA GLN A 187 -3.56 -15.34 -2.45
C GLN A 187 -2.17 -15.46 -3.09
N PHE A 188 -1.49 -16.59 -2.89
CA PHE A 188 -0.20 -16.86 -3.52
C PHE A 188 -0.23 -16.63 -5.04
N PHE A 189 -1.27 -17.11 -5.73
CA PHE A 189 -1.38 -16.99 -7.18
C PHE A 189 -1.71 -15.57 -7.67
N ASP A 190 -2.25 -14.69 -6.81
CA ASP A 190 -2.47 -13.29 -7.16
C ASP A 190 -1.15 -12.55 -7.38
N LEU A 191 -0.10 -12.93 -6.62
CA LEU A 191 1.22 -12.32 -6.70
C LEU A 191 2.18 -13.13 -7.57
N CYS A 192 2.31 -14.43 -7.29
CA CYS A 192 3.32 -15.28 -7.92
C CYS A 192 2.80 -16.01 -9.17
N GLY A 193 1.48 -16.08 -9.39
CA GLY A 193 0.88 -16.65 -10.61
C GLY A 193 0.88 -15.69 -11.80
N ARG A 194 0.94 -14.38 -11.54
CA ARG A 194 1.02 -13.34 -12.58
C ARG A 194 2.47 -13.13 -13.03
N ALA A 195 2.66 -12.57 -14.23
CA ALA A 195 3.97 -12.25 -14.79
C ALA A 195 4.61 -10.99 -14.17
N LEU A 196 4.63 -10.92 -12.83
CA LEU A 196 5.30 -9.85 -12.08
C LEU A 196 6.82 -10.07 -12.05
N GLY A 197 7.56 -8.97 -12.12
CA GLY A 197 9.01 -8.93 -12.05
C GLY A 197 9.56 -8.20 -10.82
N PRO A 198 10.90 -8.07 -10.70
CA PRO A 198 11.53 -7.47 -9.54
C PRO A 198 11.05 -6.05 -9.21
N ALA A 199 10.89 -5.19 -10.22
CA ALA A 199 10.41 -3.81 -10.02
C ALA A 199 8.98 -3.76 -9.44
N ASP A 200 8.14 -4.73 -9.80
CA ASP A 200 6.77 -4.84 -9.32
C ASP A 200 6.75 -5.19 -7.82
N TYR A 201 7.60 -6.13 -7.41
CA TYR A 201 7.74 -6.53 -6.01
C TYR A 201 8.41 -5.47 -5.13
N LEU A 202 9.38 -4.73 -5.66
CA LEU A 202 9.96 -3.58 -4.96
C LEU A 202 8.90 -2.52 -4.70
N LYS A 203 8.07 -2.19 -5.70
CA LYS A 203 6.98 -1.23 -5.52
C LYS A 203 5.96 -1.70 -4.49
N LEU A 204 5.61 -2.98 -4.53
CA LEU A 204 4.73 -3.59 -3.54
C LEU A 204 5.32 -3.45 -2.14
N ALA A 205 6.58 -3.81 -1.95
CA ALA A 205 7.28 -3.74 -0.66
C ALA A 205 7.43 -2.30 -0.13
N GLU A 206 7.55 -1.31 -1.01
CA GLU A 206 7.53 0.12 -0.63
C GLU A 206 6.16 0.63 -0.18
N THR A 207 5.09 -0.05 -0.62
CA THR A 207 3.71 0.39 -0.41
C THR A 207 3.09 -0.26 0.83
N VAL A 208 3.47 -1.50 1.12
CA VAL A 208 2.87 -2.29 2.21
C VAL A 208 3.83 -2.36 3.40
N ARG A 209 3.31 -2.15 4.60
CA ARG A 209 4.03 -2.41 5.87
C ARG A 209 3.80 -3.82 6.39
N VAL A 210 2.65 -4.41 6.05
CA VAL A 210 2.30 -5.80 6.35
C VAL A 210 1.76 -6.44 5.08
N LEU A 211 2.30 -7.60 4.71
CA LEU A 211 1.75 -8.42 3.64
C LEU A 211 1.27 -9.76 4.20
N ILE A 212 0.02 -10.10 3.92
CA ILE A 212 -0.59 -11.40 4.20
C ILE A 212 -0.67 -12.18 2.88
N ILE A 213 0.02 -13.32 2.80
CA ILE A 213 -0.03 -14.23 1.65
C ILE A 213 -0.69 -15.54 2.09
N GLU A 214 -1.78 -15.90 1.43
CA GLU A 214 -2.52 -17.13 1.74
C GLU A 214 -2.28 -18.24 0.72
N ASN A 215 -2.33 -19.48 1.23
CA ASN A 215 -2.32 -20.72 0.43
C ASN A 215 -1.07 -20.86 -0.45
N VAL A 216 0.12 -20.60 0.10
CA VAL A 216 1.39 -20.93 -0.56
C VAL A 216 1.45 -22.45 -0.76
N PRO A 217 1.40 -22.96 -2.01
CA PRO A 217 1.39 -24.39 -2.25
C PRO A 217 2.79 -24.98 -1.98
N GLN A 218 2.88 -26.30 -1.96
CA GLN A 218 4.19 -26.93 -2.10
C GLN A 218 4.74 -26.60 -3.48
N LEU A 219 5.95 -26.09 -3.52
CA LEU A 219 6.63 -25.65 -4.72
C LEU A 219 7.48 -26.81 -5.28
N GLY A 220 7.62 -26.85 -6.60
CA GLY A 220 8.35 -27.89 -7.31
C GLY A 220 8.45 -27.60 -8.80
N ARG A 221 8.76 -28.63 -9.58
CA ARG A 221 8.94 -28.51 -11.04
C ARG A 221 7.71 -27.96 -11.78
N GLN A 222 6.51 -28.25 -11.30
CA GLN A 222 5.25 -27.89 -11.97
C GLN A 222 4.89 -26.40 -11.82
N ASN A 223 5.38 -25.74 -10.79
CA ASN A 223 5.15 -24.33 -10.47
C ASN A 223 6.49 -23.58 -10.27
N PHE A 224 7.48 -23.94 -11.08
CA PHE A 224 8.84 -23.42 -10.98
C PHE A 224 8.94 -21.90 -11.21
N ASN A 225 8.13 -21.36 -12.11
CA ASN A 225 8.11 -19.92 -12.38
C ASN A 225 7.54 -19.14 -11.19
N GLU A 226 6.47 -19.67 -10.58
CA GLU A 226 5.85 -19.16 -9.37
C GLU A 226 6.82 -19.22 -8.20
N ALA A 227 7.59 -20.31 -8.07
CA ALA A 227 8.63 -20.45 -7.05
C ALA A 227 9.71 -19.37 -7.20
N LYS A 228 10.22 -19.14 -8.42
CA LYS A 228 11.19 -18.06 -8.69
C LYS A 228 10.65 -16.67 -8.36
N ARG A 229 9.39 -16.42 -8.69
CA ARG A 229 8.70 -15.18 -8.36
C ARG A 229 8.53 -15.02 -6.85
N PHE A 230 8.23 -16.10 -6.14
CA PHE A 230 8.15 -16.10 -4.69
C PHE A 230 9.48 -15.78 -4.04
N VAL A 231 10.60 -16.38 -4.50
CA VAL A 231 11.95 -16.01 -4.07
C VAL A 231 12.19 -14.51 -4.25
N THR A 232 11.85 -13.97 -5.43
CA THR A 232 12.04 -12.54 -5.72
C THR A 232 11.18 -11.65 -4.81
N LEU A 233 9.94 -12.05 -4.54
CA LEU A 233 9.03 -11.35 -3.63
C LEU A 233 9.59 -11.36 -2.20
N ILE A 234 9.99 -12.52 -1.67
CA ILE A 234 10.56 -12.62 -0.33
C ILE A 234 11.82 -11.77 -0.20
N ASP A 235 12.67 -11.74 -1.22
CA ASP A 235 13.87 -10.92 -1.24
C ASP A 235 13.53 -9.42 -1.13
N ALA A 236 12.57 -8.94 -1.91
CA ALA A 236 12.11 -7.55 -1.85
C ALA A 236 11.50 -7.18 -0.49
N LEU A 237 10.66 -8.06 0.07
CA LEU A 237 10.04 -7.86 1.39
C LEU A 237 11.08 -7.87 2.51
N TYR A 238 12.07 -8.76 2.41
CA TYR A 238 13.13 -8.90 3.38
C TYR A 238 13.99 -7.62 3.43
N GLU A 239 14.41 -7.11 2.27
CA GLU A 239 15.20 -5.88 2.15
C GLU A 239 14.42 -4.64 2.65
N ALA A 240 13.13 -4.55 2.33
CA ALA A 240 12.26 -3.48 2.78
C ALA A 240 11.78 -3.64 4.24
N ARG A 241 12.19 -4.72 4.93
CA ARG A 241 11.77 -5.05 6.31
C ARG A 241 10.25 -5.09 6.50
N VAL A 242 9.52 -5.56 5.49
CA VAL A 242 8.06 -5.72 5.55
C VAL A 242 7.71 -6.86 6.50
N ARG A 243 6.67 -6.68 7.31
CA ARG A 243 6.12 -7.76 8.13
C ARG A 243 5.33 -8.72 7.24
N LEU A 244 5.72 -9.99 7.22
CA LEU A 244 5.08 -11.01 6.39
C LEU A 244 4.28 -11.98 7.26
N ILE A 245 3.02 -12.21 6.89
CA ILE A 245 2.17 -13.27 7.43
C ILE A 245 1.86 -14.25 6.30
N VAL A 246 2.11 -15.54 6.50
CA VAL A 246 1.98 -16.57 5.45
C VAL A 246 1.18 -17.76 5.95
N SER A 247 0.25 -18.27 5.14
CA SER A 247 -0.18 -19.67 5.23
C SER A 247 0.41 -20.50 4.09
N ALA A 248 0.97 -21.65 4.44
CA ALA A 248 1.73 -22.49 3.53
C ALA A 248 1.41 -23.97 3.70
N ALA A 249 1.55 -24.73 2.62
CA ALA A 249 1.33 -26.18 2.61
C ALA A 249 2.35 -26.95 3.47
N ALA A 250 3.54 -26.40 3.69
CA ALA A 250 4.63 -27.01 4.46
C ALA A 250 5.47 -25.94 5.18
N ASP A 251 6.36 -26.36 6.07
CA ASP A 251 7.41 -25.51 6.66
C ASP A 251 8.33 -24.88 5.59
N PRO A 252 8.99 -23.73 5.88
CA PRO A 252 9.85 -23.03 4.94
C PRO A 252 10.88 -23.93 4.23
N GLU A 253 11.56 -24.80 4.97
CA GLU A 253 12.59 -25.71 4.45
C GLU A 253 11.99 -26.82 3.56
N MET A 254 10.71 -27.12 3.73
CA MET A 254 9.98 -28.19 3.03
C MET A 254 9.13 -27.67 1.87
N LEU A 255 9.10 -26.35 1.64
CA LEU A 255 8.32 -25.73 0.57
C LEU A 255 8.87 -26.03 -0.81
N TYR A 256 10.19 -26.19 -0.98
CA TYR A 256 10.82 -26.54 -2.26
C TYR A 256 12.02 -27.47 -2.03
N VAL A 257 11.74 -28.77 -1.95
CA VAL A 257 12.73 -29.77 -1.52
C VAL A 257 13.72 -30.14 -2.62
N GLU A 258 13.26 -30.26 -3.87
CA GLU A 258 14.08 -30.74 -4.98
C GLU A 258 13.75 -30.05 -6.30
N GLY A 259 14.80 -29.80 -7.11
CA GLY A 259 14.67 -29.20 -8.43
C GLY A 259 15.76 -28.19 -8.74
N VAL A 260 15.73 -27.65 -9.96
CA VAL A 260 16.59 -26.51 -10.32
C VAL A 260 16.24 -25.34 -9.39
N GLY A 261 17.24 -24.63 -8.85
CA GLY A 261 17.02 -23.51 -7.94
C GLY A 261 16.73 -23.88 -6.48
N ALA A 262 16.82 -25.15 -6.09
CA ALA A 262 16.61 -25.56 -4.69
C ALA A 262 17.59 -24.87 -3.72
N PHE A 263 18.85 -24.74 -4.12
CA PHE A 263 19.86 -23.98 -3.37
C PHE A 263 19.51 -22.49 -3.19
N GLU A 264 18.90 -21.86 -4.20
CA GLU A 264 18.44 -20.46 -4.11
C GLU A 264 17.24 -20.34 -3.17
N PHE A 265 16.43 -21.40 -3.10
CA PHE A 265 15.29 -21.49 -2.21
C PHE A 265 15.70 -21.70 -0.74
N ASP A 266 16.80 -22.40 -0.45
CA ASP A 266 17.31 -22.54 0.93
C ASP A 266 17.55 -21.18 1.59
N ARG A 267 18.09 -20.22 0.82
CA ARG A 267 18.23 -18.82 1.28
C ARG A 267 16.88 -18.18 1.58
N THR A 268 15.88 -18.47 0.77
CA THR A 268 14.51 -17.98 0.94
C THR A 268 13.85 -18.59 2.18
N ALA A 269 14.05 -19.88 2.43
CA ALA A 269 13.59 -20.56 3.63
C ALA A 269 14.21 -19.96 4.90
N SER A 270 15.52 -19.69 4.88
CA SER A 270 16.21 -18.99 5.98
C SER A 270 15.64 -17.59 6.23
N ARG A 271 15.38 -16.82 5.16
CA ARG A 271 14.75 -15.49 5.27
C ARG A 271 13.34 -15.59 5.87
N LEU A 272 12.53 -16.54 5.41
CA LEU A 272 11.20 -16.80 5.96
C LEU A 272 11.25 -17.15 7.45
N ARG A 273 12.25 -17.90 7.91
CA ARG A 273 12.46 -18.17 9.35
C ARG A 273 12.85 -16.92 10.12
N GLU A 274 13.78 -16.13 9.59
CA GLU A 274 14.20 -14.89 10.24
C GLU A 274 13.05 -13.88 10.36
N MET A 275 12.22 -13.79 9.32
CA MET A 275 11.01 -12.95 9.30
C MET A 275 9.96 -13.36 10.34
N GLN A 276 10.04 -14.57 10.90
CA GLN A 276 9.19 -15.03 12.00
C GLN A 276 9.65 -14.55 13.39
N SER A 277 10.87 -14.03 13.53
CA SER A 277 11.44 -13.68 14.83
C SER A 277 10.74 -12.50 15.52
N ASP A 278 10.74 -12.52 16.85
CA ASP A 278 10.23 -11.46 17.73
C ASP A 278 11.15 -10.22 17.69
N GLY A 279 11.02 -9.44 16.62
CA GLY A 279 11.86 -8.27 16.37
C GLY A 279 12.00 -7.91 14.89
N TRP A 280 11.56 -8.78 13.99
CA TRP A 280 11.56 -8.52 12.56
C TRP A 280 10.65 -7.35 12.18
N GLY A 281 11.15 -6.42 11.35
CA GLY A 281 10.38 -5.28 10.84
C GLY A 281 10.23 -4.12 11.83
N ARG A 282 11.11 -4.03 12.84
CA ARG A 282 11.25 -2.86 13.71
C ARG A 282 12.12 -1.76 13.10
#